data_AF-A0A0V0T4Y9-F1
#
_entry.id   AF-A0A0V0T4Y9-F1
#
_cell.length_a   1.000
_cell.length_b   1.000
_cell.length_c   1.000
_cell.angle_alpha   90.00
_cell.angle_beta   90.00
_cell.angle_gamma   90.00
#
_symmetry.space_group_name_H-M   'P 1'
#
loop_
_entity.id
_entity.type
_entity.pdbx_description
1 polymer ?
#
loop_
_entity_poly.entity_id
_entity_poly.type
_entity_poly.pdbx_seq_one_letter_code
_entity_poly.pdbx_strand_id
1 'polypeptide(L)'
;MNRIMSGQNFKSFRSWVFHWISTRMMWFILVEEDEFPSLRPHAGVGINRKSERSFKSLTAVERKSFLMGTVACITRLNITDVICSPSTNCINAADSFIKGFQLGKNDEMNVLKIKIDGGFSSTAEGYYLHKQFRSLVAERGYDVDDSYETSVQWPGNYKVDPYVDLEWRLSAALDSMRYKYPDTNPNVVAVFVDKSLGSMLSDIAGRSQLLINMEIPPSEDTPRSQF
;
A
#
# COMPACT_ATOMS: atom_id res chain seq x y z
N MET A 1 3.22 -13.94 41.54
CA MET A 1 2.14 -14.41 40.62
C MET A 1 2.08 -13.42 39.47
N ASN A 2 2.79 -13.72 38.38
CA ASN A 2 2.94 -12.81 37.25
C ASN A 2 1.77 -12.98 36.28
N ARG A 3 1.13 -11.85 35.99
CA ARG A 3 0.02 -11.71 35.06
C ARG A 3 0.54 -11.93 33.64
N ILE A 4 0.07 -12.99 32.98
CA ILE A 4 0.32 -13.28 31.57
C ILE A 4 -0.21 -12.10 30.75
N MET A 5 0.68 -11.27 30.19
CA MET A 5 0.29 -10.36 29.12
C MET A 5 0.12 -11.18 27.85
N SER A 6 -1.12 -11.28 27.38
CA SER A 6 -1.48 -11.93 26.12
C SER A 6 -0.73 -11.27 24.98
N GLY A 7 0.16 -12.03 24.31
CA GLY A 7 0.71 -11.64 23.02
C GLY A 7 -0.42 -11.39 22.05
N GLN A 8 -0.55 -10.15 21.57
CA GLN A 8 -1.44 -9.86 20.46
C GLN A 8 -0.82 -10.50 19.22
N ASN A 9 -1.38 -11.62 18.77
CA ASN A 9 -1.07 -12.22 17.48
C ASN A 9 -1.27 -11.17 16.36
N PHE A 10 -0.21 -10.50 15.95
CA PHE A 10 -0.27 -9.56 14.82
C PHE A 10 -0.26 -10.35 13.51
N LYS A 11 -1.43 -10.90 13.14
CA LYS A 11 -1.63 -11.47 11.80
C LYS A 11 -1.39 -10.36 10.76
N SER A 12 -0.56 -10.63 9.76
CA SER A 12 -0.35 -9.77 8.60
C SER A 12 -1.68 -9.50 7.88
N PHE A 13 -1.71 -8.46 7.03
CA PHE A 13 -2.85 -8.28 6.13
C PHE A 13 -3.00 -9.51 5.22
N ARG A 14 -4.25 -9.82 4.87
CA ARG A 14 -4.46 -10.71 3.73
C ARG A 14 -3.83 -10.04 2.51
N SER A 15 -3.02 -10.78 1.79
CA SER A 15 -2.37 -10.28 0.60
C SER A 15 -2.21 -11.40 -0.41
N TRP A 16 -2.05 -11.03 -1.67
CA TRP A 16 -1.87 -11.95 -2.77
C TRP A 16 -0.98 -11.29 -3.83
N VAL A 17 -0.35 -12.12 -4.65
CA VAL A 17 0.57 -11.66 -5.67
C VAL A 17 0.00 -11.99 -7.04
N PHE A 18 0.18 -11.07 -7.96
CA PHE A 18 -0.23 -11.19 -9.34
C PHE A 18 0.98 -10.93 -10.26
N HIS A 19 1.15 -11.72 -11.32
CA HIS A 19 2.26 -11.56 -12.25
C HIS A 19 1.84 -11.91 -13.69
N TRP A 20 1.81 -10.91 -14.58
CA TRP A 20 1.69 -11.17 -16.02
C TRP A 20 3.06 -11.55 -16.58
N ILE A 21 3.06 -12.41 -17.61
CA ILE A 21 4.27 -12.72 -18.39
C ILE A 21 4.82 -11.40 -18.93
N SER A 22 6.02 -11.02 -18.45
CA SER A 22 6.75 -9.78 -18.77
C SER A 22 6.37 -8.49 -18.02
N THR A 23 5.75 -8.58 -16.84
CA THR A 23 5.54 -7.42 -15.95
C THR A 23 6.18 -7.61 -14.58
N ARG A 24 6.37 -6.53 -13.83
CA ARG A 24 6.68 -6.62 -12.40
C ARG A 24 5.63 -7.46 -11.65
N MET A 25 6.06 -8.10 -10.56
CA MET A 25 5.12 -8.74 -9.63
C MET A 25 4.34 -7.67 -8.89
N MET A 26 3.01 -7.76 -8.92
CA MET A 26 2.09 -6.88 -8.22
C MET A 26 1.68 -7.55 -6.91
N TRP A 27 2.07 -7.00 -5.77
CA TRP A 27 1.71 -7.51 -4.46
C TRP A 27 0.55 -6.71 -3.87
N PHE A 28 -0.67 -7.25 -3.98
CA PHE A 28 -1.87 -6.63 -3.45
C PHE A 28 -2.02 -6.92 -1.96
N ILE A 29 -2.06 -5.86 -1.15
CA ILE A 29 -2.20 -5.89 0.30
C ILE A 29 -3.59 -5.34 0.65
N LEU A 30 -4.45 -6.18 1.24
CA LEU A 30 -5.84 -5.85 1.57
C LEU A 30 -5.90 -5.21 2.96
N VAL A 31 -5.99 -3.89 2.99
CA VAL A 31 -5.96 -3.09 4.21
C VAL A 31 -7.33 -3.13 4.90
N GLU A 32 -7.32 -3.55 6.16
CA GLU A 32 -8.50 -3.53 7.03
C GLU A 32 -8.83 -2.10 7.45
N GLU A 33 -10.12 -1.79 7.61
CA GLU A 33 -10.51 -0.50 8.15
C GLU A 33 -10.16 -0.41 9.64
N ASP A 34 -9.35 0.57 10.01
CA ASP A 34 -9.33 1.04 11.40
C ASP A 34 -10.65 1.76 11.71
N GLU A 35 -11.14 1.63 12.93
CA GLU A 35 -12.44 2.17 13.39
C GLU A 35 -12.49 3.72 13.30
N PHE A 36 -11.33 4.38 13.37
CA PHE A 36 -11.18 5.84 13.24
C PHE A 36 -9.90 6.21 12.49
N PRO A 37 -9.89 6.08 11.15
CA PRO A 37 -8.70 6.35 10.36
C PRO A 37 -8.49 7.85 10.25
N SER A 38 -7.32 8.34 10.63
CA SER A 38 -6.94 9.75 10.50
C SER A 38 -5.56 9.88 9.88
N LEU A 39 -5.42 10.86 8.99
CA LEU A 39 -4.10 11.31 8.53
C LEU A 39 -3.44 12.06 9.68
N ARG A 40 -2.45 11.42 10.29
CA ARG A 40 -1.75 12.01 11.42
C ARG A 40 -0.80 13.07 10.90
N PRO A 41 -0.74 14.26 11.53
CA PRO A 41 0.29 15.23 11.19
C PRO A 41 1.66 14.54 11.28
N HIS A 42 2.41 14.54 10.18
CA HIS A 42 3.84 14.31 10.27
C HIS A 42 4.38 15.51 11.04
N ALA A 43 5.09 15.27 12.15
CA ALA A 43 5.71 16.35 12.90
C ALA A 43 6.59 17.11 11.91
N GLY A 44 6.26 18.39 11.70
CA GLY A 44 6.66 19.14 10.52
C GLY A 44 8.17 19.20 10.29
N VAL A 45 8.51 19.58 9.05
CA VAL A 45 9.83 20.09 8.66
C VAL A 45 10.27 21.14 9.68
N GLY A 46 11.12 20.78 10.65
CA GLY A 46 11.63 21.74 11.63
C GLY A 46 12.03 21.24 13.02
N ILE A 47 11.70 20.01 13.43
CA ILE A 47 12.14 19.50 14.75
C ILE A 47 12.76 18.12 14.56
N ASN A 48 14.09 18.07 14.67
CA ASN A 48 14.95 16.88 14.83
C ASN A 48 14.48 15.60 14.12
N ARG A 49 15.26 15.15 13.12
CA ARG A 49 15.18 13.88 12.37
C ARG A 49 15.12 12.58 13.21
N LYS A 50 14.83 12.66 14.51
CA LYS A 50 14.65 11.56 15.46
C LYS A 50 13.34 11.71 16.24
N SER A 51 12.23 12.08 15.60
CA SER A 51 10.95 11.67 16.19
C SER A 51 10.84 10.16 16.00
N GLU A 52 11.50 9.41 16.89
CA GLU A 52 11.28 7.98 17.08
C GLU A 52 9.81 7.83 17.47
N ARG A 53 8.93 7.75 16.47
CA ARG A 53 7.55 7.35 16.69
C ARG A 53 7.63 5.97 17.31
N SER A 54 7.32 5.89 18.61
CA SER A 54 7.32 4.61 19.29
C SER A 54 6.32 3.69 18.60
N PHE A 55 6.72 2.44 18.32
CA PHE A 55 5.85 1.42 17.73
C PHE A 55 4.52 1.25 18.50
N LYS A 56 4.51 1.60 19.80
CA LYS A 56 3.33 1.60 20.67
C LYS A 56 2.28 2.66 20.29
N SER A 57 2.70 3.76 19.67
CA SER A 57 1.80 4.85 19.25
C SER A 57 1.08 4.61 17.92
N LEU A 58 1.53 3.62 17.14
CA LEU A 58 0.96 3.28 15.84
C LEU A 58 -0.45 2.66 15.97
N THR A 59 -1.31 2.85 14.97
CA THR A 59 -2.58 2.11 14.86
C THR A 59 -2.33 0.64 14.54
N ALA A 60 -3.40 -0.18 14.53
CA ALA A 60 -3.29 -1.58 14.15
C ALA A 60 -2.85 -1.71 12.68
N VAL A 61 -3.40 -0.89 11.78
CA VAL A 61 -3.00 -0.83 10.37
C VAL A 61 -1.53 -0.46 10.21
N GLU A 62 -1.09 0.62 10.87
CA GLU A 62 0.29 1.10 10.82
C GLU A 62 1.27 0.02 11.31
N ARG A 63 0.98 -0.64 12.46
CA ARG A 63 1.84 -1.71 13.01
C ARG A 63 1.96 -2.91 12.08
N LYS A 64 0.84 -3.43 11.57
CA LYS A 64 0.83 -4.57 10.65
C LYS A 64 1.65 -4.25 9.40
N SER A 65 1.43 -3.07 8.83
CA SER A 65 2.11 -2.65 7.60
C SER A 65 3.61 -2.43 7.81
N PHE A 66 4.00 -1.83 8.93
CA PHE A 66 5.42 -1.68 9.30
C PHE A 66 6.14 -3.02 9.37
N LEU A 67 5.54 -4.01 10.06
CA LEU A 67 6.11 -5.35 10.15
C LEU A 67 6.21 -6.03 8.78
N MET A 68 5.21 -5.87 7.91
CA MET A 68 5.26 -6.40 6.54
C MET A 68 6.40 -5.76 5.73
N GLY A 69 6.63 -4.46 5.89
CA GLY A 69 7.78 -3.76 5.29
C GLY A 69 9.12 -4.33 5.79
N THR A 70 9.25 -4.50 7.11
CA THR A 70 10.45 -5.09 7.71
C THR A 70 10.71 -6.52 7.21
N VAL A 71 9.67 -7.35 7.12
CA VAL A 71 9.79 -8.71 6.56
C VAL A 71 10.24 -8.65 5.10
N ALA A 72 9.61 -7.81 4.27
CA ALA A 72 9.98 -7.64 2.88
C ALA A 72 11.46 -7.22 2.70
N CYS A 73 11.99 -6.41 3.61
CA CYS A 73 13.41 -6.03 3.63
C CYS A 73 14.30 -7.22 3.99
N ILE A 74 13.96 -7.96 5.06
CA ILE A 74 14.72 -9.13 5.53
C ILE A 74 14.75 -10.22 4.45
N THR A 75 13.63 -10.46 3.78
CA THR A 75 13.52 -11.42 2.67
C THR A 75 14.08 -10.90 1.35
N ARG A 76 14.65 -9.69 1.33
CA ARG A 76 15.31 -9.07 0.18
C ARG A 76 14.39 -8.94 -1.05
N LEU A 77 13.10 -8.67 -0.83
CA LEU A 77 12.20 -8.33 -1.95
C LEU A 77 12.67 -7.02 -2.61
N ASN A 78 12.73 -7.01 -3.93
CA ASN A 78 13.10 -5.80 -4.67
C ASN A 78 11.86 -4.92 -4.91
N ILE A 79 11.39 -4.26 -3.84
CA ILE A 79 10.28 -3.32 -3.92
C ILE A 79 10.76 -2.05 -4.65
N THR A 80 10.22 -1.81 -5.84
CA THR A 80 10.55 -0.64 -6.66
C THR A 80 9.54 0.49 -6.52
N ASP A 81 8.30 0.14 -6.16
CA ASP A 81 7.18 1.06 -6.14
C ASP A 81 6.20 0.67 -5.03
N VAL A 82 5.60 1.68 -4.40
CA VAL A 82 4.53 1.52 -3.42
C VAL A 82 3.35 2.37 -3.87
N ILE A 83 2.25 1.71 -4.22
CA ILE A 83 1.02 2.30 -4.72
C ILE A 83 -0.08 2.09 -3.67
N CYS A 84 -0.97 3.07 -3.48
CA CYS A 84 -2.12 2.91 -2.61
C CYS A 84 -3.39 3.51 -3.22
N SER A 85 -4.55 2.98 -2.81
CA SER A 85 -5.84 3.63 -3.07
C SER A 85 -5.91 4.99 -2.34
N PRO A 86 -6.73 5.94 -2.81
CA PRO A 86 -6.98 7.20 -2.11
C PRO A 86 -7.86 6.98 -0.87
N SER A 87 -7.31 6.29 0.13
CA SER A 87 -7.92 5.94 1.41
C SER A 87 -6.92 6.24 2.53
N THR A 88 -7.40 6.82 3.63
CA THR A 88 -6.56 7.14 4.80
C THR A 88 -5.89 5.89 5.37
N ASN A 89 -6.59 4.75 5.40
CA ASN A 89 -6.02 3.48 5.85
C ASN A 89 -4.90 3.02 4.92
N CYS A 90 -5.14 3.06 3.61
CA CYS A 90 -4.14 2.63 2.63
C CYS A 90 -2.91 3.53 2.62
N ILE A 91 -3.05 4.83 2.85
CA ILE A 91 -1.92 5.76 3.00
C ILE A 91 -1.12 5.47 4.26
N ASN A 92 -1.79 5.34 5.40
CA ASN A 92 -1.12 5.03 6.68
C ASN A 92 -0.38 3.68 6.59
N ALA A 93 -0.99 2.71 5.92
CA ALA A 93 -0.37 1.42 5.64
C ALA A 93 0.86 1.58 4.73
N ALA A 94 0.75 2.25 3.59
CA ALA A 94 1.84 2.45 2.64
C ALA A 94 3.04 3.18 3.26
N ASP A 95 2.78 4.28 3.99
CA ASP A 95 3.79 5.04 4.73
C ASP A 95 4.51 4.18 5.77
N SER A 96 3.75 3.43 6.56
CA SER A 96 4.33 2.55 7.59
C SER A 96 5.13 1.40 6.98
N PHE A 97 4.67 0.85 5.84
CA PHE A 97 5.39 -0.18 5.10
C PHE A 97 6.73 0.33 4.58
N ILE A 98 6.76 1.51 3.95
CA ILE A 98 7.99 2.14 3.44
C ILE A 98 8.99 2.31 4.59
N LYS A 99 8.56 2.85 5.73
CA LYS A 99 9.39 3.00 6.93
C LYS A 99 9.95 1.67 7.42
N GLY A 100 9.12 0.64 7.49
CA GLY A 100 9.54 -0.70 7.89
C GLY A 100 10.53 -1.34 6.91
N PHE A 101 10.32 -1.12 5.61
CA PHE A 101 11.13 -1.67 4.52
C PHE A 101 12.48 -0.97 4.37
N GLN A 102 12.56 0.33 4.65
CA GLN A 102 13.78 1.11 4.51
C GLN A 102 14.63 1.19 5.79
N LEU A 103 14.12 0.74 6.94
CA LEU A 103 14.85 0.73 8.22
C LEU A 103 16.22 0.04 8.12
N GLY A 104 16.34 -1.00 7.27
CA GLY A 104 17.56 -1.78 7.07
C GLY A 104 18.36 -1.41 5.82
N LYS A 105 18.00 -0.33 5.11
CA LYS A 105 18.67 0.09 3.87
C LYS A 105 19.61 1.27 4.13
N ASN A 106 20.79 1.24 3.54
CA ASN A 106 21.76 2.33 3.61
C ASN A 106 21.24 3.57 2.84
N ASP A 107 21.73 4.76 3.20
CA ASP A 107 21.32 6.08 2.68
C ASP A 107 21.47 6.26 1.14
N GLU A 108 22.05 5.30 0.42
CA GLU A 108 22.30 5.38 -1.03
C GLU A 108 21.11 4.94 -1.90
N MET A 109 20.06 4.31 -1.34
CA MET A 109 18.91 3.89 -2.12
C MET A 109 17.88 5.02 -2.30
N ASN A 110 17.34 5.16 -3.52
CA ASN A 110 16.23 6.07 -3.78
C ASN A 110 15.11 5.84 -2.76
N VAL A 111 14.69 6.93 -2.10
CA VAL A 111 13.62 6.87 -1.12
C VAL A 111 12.31 6.54 -1.85
N LEU A 112 11.65 5.46 -1.44
CA LEU A 112 10.34 5.10 -1.98
C LEU A 112 9.33 6.16 -1.56
N LYS A 113 8.58 6.66 -2.54
CA LYS A 113 7.46 7.57 -2.32
C LYS A 113 6.14 6.84 -2.49
N ILE A 114 5.10 7.31 -1.82
CA ILE A 114 3.74 6.79 -1.94
C ILE A 114 3.17 7.27 -3.27
N LYS A 115 2.66 6.36 -4.09
CA LYS A 115 1.94 6.65 -5.33
C LYS A 115 0.45 6.46 -5.10
N ILE A 116 -0.34 7.53 -5.17
CA ILE A 116 -1.79 7.46 -4.95
C ILE A 116 -2.48 7.25 -6.29
N ASP A 117 -3.16 6.11 -6.45
CA ASP A 117 -3.82 5.75 -7.70
C ASP A 117 -5.35 5.72 -7.52
N GLY A 118 -6.04 6.63 -8.21
CA GLY A 118 -7.49 6.76 -8.13
C GLY A 118 -8.23 5.53 -8.69
N GLY A 119 -7.63 4.80 -9.63
CA GLY A 119 -8.23 3.59 -10.22
C GLY A 119 -8.56 2.53 -9.18
N PHE A 120 -7.79 2.47 -8.08
CA PHE A 120 -8.00 1.55 -6.96
C PHE A 120 -8.89 2.10 -5.85
N SER A 121 -9.59 3.22 -6.06
CA SER A 121 -10.53 3.72 -5.06
C SER A 121 -11.76 2.82 -4.93
N SER A 122 -12.15 2.54 -3.68
CA SER A 122 -13.39 1.82 -3.37
C SER A 122 -14.65 2.66 -3.59
N THR A 123 -14.52 3.99 -3.69
CA THR A 123 -15.63 4.92 -3.88
C THR A 123 -15.45 5.74 -5.16
N ALA A 124 -16.56 6.26 -5.69
CA ALA A 124 -16.50 7.18 -6.82
C ALA A 124 -15.83 8.50 -6.40
N GLU A 125 -16.14 8.99 -5.21
CA GLU A 125 -15.58 10.21 -4.66
C GLU A 125 -14.06 10.12 -4.52
N GLY A 126 -13.53 8.99 -4.03
CA GLY A 126 -12.10 8.79 -3.92
C GLY A 126 -11.43 8.73 -5.30
N TYR A 127 -12.08 8.15 -6.31
CA TYR A 127 -11.61 8.21 -7.69
C TYR A 127 -11.58 9.65 -8.22
N TYR A 128 -12.63 10.44 -8.04
CA TYR A 128 -12.70 11.82 -8.56
C TYR A 128 -11.79 12.79 -7.82
N LEU A 129 -11.66 12.63 -6.51
CA LEU A 129 -10.93 13.57 -5.64
C LEU A 129 -9.51 13.12 -5.33
N HIS A 130 -8.99 12.06 -5.97
CA HIS A 130 -7.65 11.52 -5.67
C HIS A 130 -6.54 12.58 -5.77
N LYS A 131 -6.65 13.57 -6.68
CA LYS A 131 -5.65 14.65 -6.82
C LYS A 131 -5.69 15.61 -5.63
N GLN A 132 -6.88 16.05 -5.23
CA GLN A 132 -7.08 16.90 -4.05
C GLN A 132 -6.66 16.17 -2.78
N PHE A 133 -7.02 14.89 -2.68
CA PHE A 133 -6.63 14.04 -1.57
C PHE A 133 -5.11 13.87 -1.50
N ARG A 134 -4.43 13.68 -2.65
CA ARG A 134 -2.96 13.65 -2.72
C ARG A 134 -2.34 14.94 -2.18
N SER A 135 -2.85 16.11 -2.57
CA SER A 135 -2.36 17.39 -2.05
C SER A 135 -2.52 17.48 -0.53
N LEU A 136 -3.68 17.10 0.00
CA LEU A 136 -3.92 17.07 1.45
C LEU A 136 -2.93 16.14 2.18
N VAL A 137 -2.63 14.98 1.62
CA VAL A 137 -1.71 14.00 2.22
C VAL A 137 -0.27 14.54 2.22
N ALA A 138 0.15 15.18 1.14
CA ALA A 138 1.45 15.86 1.08
C ALA A 138 1.54 17.03 2.08
N GLU A 139 0.49 17.85 2.21
CA GLU A 139 0.40 18.93 3.22
C GLU A 139 0.49 18.39 4.66
N ARG A 140 0.02 17.16 4.88
CA ARG A 140 0.16 16.47 6.17
C ARG A 140 1.55 15.89 6.41
N GLY A 141 2.48 16.03 5.45
CA GLY A 141 3.89 15.67 5.56
C GLY A 141 4.22 14.23 5.21
N TYR A 142 3.35 13.53 4.48
CA TYR A 142 3.66 12.22 3.91
C TYR A 142 4.51 12.40 2.64
N ASP A 143 5.46 11.49 2.40
CA ASP A 143 6.29 11.51 1.18
C ASP A 143 5.55 10.89 0.00
N VAL A 144 4.80 11.73 -0.72
CA VAL A 144 3.97 11.33 -1.86
C VAL A 144 4.63 11.73 -3.16
N ASP A 145 4.52 10.88 -4.18
CA ASP A 145 4.90 11.19 -5.54
C ASP A 145 3.84 12.09 -6.20
N ASP A 146 4.14 13.38 -6.27
CA ASP A 146 3.32 14.43 -6.88
C ASP A 146 3.25 14.32 -8.41
N SER A 147 4.27 13.69 -9.02
CA SER A 147 4.36 13.44 -10.46
C SER A 147 3.62 12.19 -10.93
N TYR A 148 3.14 11.35 -9.99
CA TYR A 148 2.46 10.11 -10.33
C TYR A 148 1.11 10.37 -11.01
N GLU A 149 0.97 9.93 -12.25
CA GLU A 149 -0.33 9.92 -12.94
C GLU A 149 -1.13 8.65 -12.62
N THR A 150 -2.41 8.85 -12.30
CA THR A 150 -3.38 7.78 -12.00
C THR A 150 -3.54 6.83 -13.19
N SER A 151 -3.78 5.55 -12.90
CA SER A 151 -3.92 4.50 -13.90
C SER A 151 -5.11 4.71 -14.84
N VAL A 152 -6.19 5.30 -14.33
CA VAL A 152 -7.45 5.51 -15.05
C VAL A 152 -7.72 7.01 -15.19
N GLN A 153 -7.54 7.54 -16.40
CA GLN A 153 -7.92 8.91 -16.73
C GLN A 153 -9.43 9.01 -16.93
N TRP A 154 -10.03 10.11 -16.46
CA TRP A 154 -11.44 10.39 -16.71
C TRP A 154 -11.64 10.70 -18.21
N PRO A 155 -12.41 9.90 -18.97
CA PRO A 155 -12.71 10.22 -20.36
C PRO A 155 -13.80 11.29 -20.36
N GLY A 156 -13.41 12.56 -20.28
CA GLY A 156 -14.30 13.73 -20.09
C GLY A 156 -15.41 13.95 -21.13
N ASN A 157 -15.55 13.06 -22.12
CA ASN A 157 -16.48 13.17 -23.25
C ASN A 157 -17.48 12.01 -23.38
N TYR A 158 -17.46 11.01 -22.48
CA TYR A 158 -18.42 9.89 -22.53
C TYR A 158 -19.61 10.13 -21.59
N LYS A 159 -20.81 9.69 -22.01
CA LYS A 159 -22.01 9.56 -21.15
C LYS A 159 -21.84 8.43 -20.11
N VAL A 160 -20.65 8.19 -19.59
CA VAL A 160 -20.47 7.28 -18.45
C VAL A 160 -20.72 8.14 -17.21
N ASP A 161 -21.83 7.81 -16.58
CA ASP A 161 -22.43 8.40 -15.40
C ASP A 161 -21.47 8.41 -14.18
N PRO A 162 -21.67 9.31 -13.19
CA PRO A 162 -20.94 9.40 -11.92
C PRO A 162 -20.66 8.08 -11.16
N TYR A 163 -21.39 7.00 -11.47
CA TYR A 163 -21.07 5.62 -11.10
C TYR A 163 -20.14 4.94 -12.11
N VAL A 164 -18.92 5.43 -12.29
CA VAL A 164 -17.92 4.72 -13.10
C VAL A 164 -17.78 3.30 -12.54
N ASP A 165 -18.23 2.33 -13.32
CA ASP A 165 -18.35 0.92 -12.92
C ASP A 165 -17.06 0.50 -12.20
N LEU A 166 -17.18 0.08 -10.95
CA LEU A 166 -16.04 -0.32 -10.12
C LEU A 166 -15.25 -1.43 -10.81
N GLU A 167 -15.93 -2.40 -11.44
CA GLU A 167 -15.28 -3.47 -12.19
C GLU A 167 -14.51 -2.90 -13.37
N TRP A 168 -15.08 -1.93 -14.10
CA TRP A 168 -14.38 -1.26 -15.20
C TRP A 168 -13.14 -0.49 -14.72
N ARG A 169 -13.26 0.31 -13.64
CA ARG A 169 -12.12 1.08 -13.10
C ARG A 169 -10.99 0.17 -12.65
N LEU A 170 -11.32 -0.89 -11.93
CA LEU A 170 -10.34 -1.86 -11.47
C LEU A 170 -9.69 -2.60 -12.64
N SER A 171 -10.46 -2.99 -13.65
CA SER A 171 -9.95 -3.62 -14.86
C SER A 171 -8.99 -2.69 -15.61
N ALA A 172 -9.40 -1.45 -15.85
CA ALA A 172 -8.56 -0.44 -16.51
C ALA A 172 -7.31 -0.12 -15.70
N ALA A 173 -7.41 -0.09 -14.36
CA ALA A 173 -6.25 0.10 -13.49
C ALA A 173 -5.26 -1.05 -13.63
N LEU A 174 -5.72 -2.31 -13.57
CA LEU A 174 -4.88 -3.49 -13.74
C LEU A 174 -4.23 -3.54 -15.12
N ASP A 175 -4.98 -3.22 -16.19
CA ASP A 175 -4.44 -3.14 -17.55
C ASP A 175 -3.36 -2.04 -17.66
N SER A 176 -3.60 -0.87 -17.08
CA SER A 176 -2.62 0.23 -17.05
C SER A 176 -1.34 -0.17 -16.31
N MET A 177 -1.46 -0.88 -15.17
CA MET A 177 -0.31 -1.39 -14.42
C MET A 177 0.54 -2.36 -15.26
N ARG A 178 -0.10 -3.20 -16.07
CA ARG A 178 0.57 -4.12 -16.98
C ARG A 178 1.49 -3.39 -17.97
N TYR A 179 1.05 -2.25 -18.49
CA TYR A 179 1.83 -1.44 -19.43
C TYR A 179 2.86 -0.53 -18.75
N LYS A 180 2.56 -0.03 -17.56
CA LYS A 180 3.40 0.94 -16.83
C LYS A 180 4.61 0.28 -16.16
N TYR A 181 4.50 -1.00 -15.83
CA TYR A 181 5.53 -1.75 -15.12
C TYR A 181 5.99 -3.00 -15.90
N PRO A 182 6.50 -2.83 -17.14
CA PRO A 182 7.08 -3.93 -17.89
C PRO A 182 8.38 -4.35 -17.21
N ASP A 183 8.58 -5.65 -17.00
CA ASP A 183 9.82 -6.13 -16.42
C ASP A 183 10.01 -7.62 -16.64
N THR A 184 11.27 -8.00 -16.86
CA THR A 184 11.70 -9.40 -16.90
C THR A 184 12.45 -9.79 -15.62
N ASN A 185 12.73 -8.83 -14.74
CA ASN A 185 13.37 -9.04 -13.44
C ASN A 185 12.32 -9.23 -12.33
N PRO A 186 12.68 -9.86 -11.20
CA PRO A 186 11.77 -10.11 -10.07
C PRO A 186 11.53 -8.84 -9.23
N ASN A 187 11.17 -7.74 -9.88
CA ASN A 187 10.83 -6.47 -9.23
C ASN A 187 9.38 -6.53 -8.74
N VAL A 188 9.15 -5.94 -7.57
CA VAL A 188 7.86 -5.98 -6.88
C VAL A 188 7.29 -4.57 -6.76
N VAL A 189 6.02 -4.43 -7.13
CA VAL A 189 5.19 -3.25 -6.85
C VAL A 189 4.24 -3.61 -5.74
N ALA A 190 4.35 -2.98 -4.57
CA ALA A 190 3.41 -3.18 -3.47
C ALA A 190 2.19 -2.29 -3.68
N VAL A 191 0.99 -2.86 -3.66
CA VAL A 191 -0.28 -2.17 -3.93
C VAL A 191 -1.22 -2.31 -2.73
N PHE A 192 -1.45 -1.22 -2.02
CA PHE A 192 -2.34 -1.15 -0.85
C PHE A 192 -3.75 -0.74 -1.28
N VAL A 193 -4.72 -1.61 -1.04
CA VAL A 193 -6.12 -1.39 -1.42
C VAL A 193 -7.05 -1.69 -0.24
N ASP A 194 -8.22 -1.06 -0.20
CA ASP A 194 -9.21 -1.34 0.83
C ASP A 194 -9.66 -2.80 0.71
N LYS A 195 -9.78 -3.49 1.85
CA LYS A 195 -10.15 -4.92 1.90
C LYS A 195 -11.48 -5.24 1.21
N SER A 196 -12.40 -4.27 1.14
CA SER A 196 -13.67 -4.39 0.43
C SER A 196 -13.51 -4.68 -1.07
N LEU A 197 -12.37 -4.32 -1.67
CA LEU A 197 -12.06 -4.58 -3.08
C LEU A 197 -11.51 -5.98 -3.36
N GLY A 198 -11.19 -6.75 -2.31
CA GLY A 198 -10.41 -7.98 -2.44
C GLY A 198 -11.03 -9.04 -3.36
N SER A 199 -12.34 -9.33 -3.25
CA SER A 199 -12.97 -10.34 -4.11
C SER A 199 -13.01 -9.89 -5.57
N MET A 200 -13.47 -8.68 -5.83
CA MET A 200 -13.60 -8.16 -7.19
C MET A 200 -12.25 -8.02 -7.89
N LEU A 201 -11.22 -7.52 -7.20
CA LEU A 201 -9.87 -7.47 -7.75
C LEU A 201 -9.34 -8.87 -8.06
N SER A 202 -9.56 -9.84 -7.17
CA SER A 202 -9.17 -11.24 -7.40
C SER A 202 -9.92 -11.85 -8.59
N ASP A 203 -11.21 -11.57 -8.74
CA ASP A 203 -12.03 -12.08 -9.84
C ASP A 203 -11.58 -11.50 -11.19
N ILE A 204 -11.35 -10.18 -11.25
CA ILE A 204 -10.84 -9.51 -12.46
C ILE A 204 -9.45 -10.05 -12.82
N ALA A 205 -8.54 -10.11 -11.84
CA ALA A 205 -7.19 -10.61 -12.06
C ALA A 205 -7.18 -12.08 -12.49
N GLY A 206 -8.06 -12.90 -11.92
CA GLY A 206 -8.22 -14.31 -12.30
C GLY A 206 -8.66 -14.51 -13.74
N ARG A 207 -9.49 -13.61 -14.29
CA ARG A 207 -9.89 -13.62 -15.71
C ARG A 207 -8.72 -13.27 -16.65
N SER A 208 -7.72 -12.54 -16.17
CA SER A 208 -6.59 -12.02 -16.97
C SER A 208 -5.39 -12.96 -17.13
N GLN A 209 -5.52 -14.23 -16.67
CA GLN A 209 -4.53 -15.33 -16.69
C GLN A 209 -3.25 -15.13 -15.84
N LEU A 210 -2.95 -16.18 -15.07
CA LEU A 210 -1.79 -16.46 -14.20
C LEU A 210 -1.70 -15.69 -12.85
N LEU A 211 -2.43 -16.21 -11.87
CA LEU A 211 -2.24 -15.94 -10.44
C LEU A 211 -1.13 -16.83 -9.87
N ILE A 212 -0.11 -16.22 -9.26
CA ILE A 212 0.77 -16.94 -8.32
C ILE A 212 0.49 -16.34 -6.94
N ASN A 213 -0.35 -17.01 -6.16
CA ASN A 213 -0.52 -16.65 -4.75
C ASN A 213 0.79 -16.89 -4.01
N MET A 214 1.54 -15.82 -3.73
CA MET A 214 2.54 -15.85 -2.66
C MET A 214 1.85 -15.47 -1.36
N GLU A 215 1.67 -16.45 -0.47
CA GLU A 215 1.47 -16.15 0.94
C GLU A 215 2.85 -15.79 1.52
N ILE A 216 3.03 -14.52 1.90
CA ILE A 216 4.16 -14.17 2.76
C ILE A 216 3.79 -14.66 4.15
N PRO A 217 4.50 -15.66 4.70
CA PRO A 217 4.14 -16.23 5.99
C PRO A 217 4.18 -15.13 7.05
N PRO A 218 3.21 -15.11 7.99
CA PRO A 218 3.30 -14.23 9.14
C PRO A 218 4.60 -14.54 9.89
N SER A 219 5.33 -13.49 10.27
CA SER A 219 6.47 -13.60 11.18
C SER A 219 5.99 -14.34 12.44
N GLU A 220 6.50 -15.54 12.72
CA GLU A 220 6.38 -16.10 14.06
C GLU A 220 7.14 -15.19 15.04
N ASP A 221 6.51 -14.91 16.18
CA ASP A 221 7.05 -14.05 17.23
C ASP A 221 8.35 -14.65 17.77
N THR A 222 9.49 -14.23 17.22
CA THR A 222 10.75 -14.35 17.94
C THR A 222 10.76 -13.22 18.97
N PRO A 223 10.79 -13.49 20.29
CA PRO A 223 10.78 -12.44 21.29
C PRO A 223 11.99 -11.53 21.09
N ARG A 224 11.73 -10.32 20.61
CA ARG A 224 12.72 -9.24 20.56
C ARG A 224 12.96 -8.73 21.97
N SER A 225 13.80 -9.43 22.72
CA SER A 225 14.58 -8.77 23.74
C SER A 225 15.70 -8.00 23.03
N GLN A 226 15.78 -6.69 23.28
CA GLN A 226 16.84 -5.75 22.86
C GLN A 226 16.63 -5.06 21.51
N PHE A 227 15.77 -4.03 21.53
CA PHE A 227 16.11 -2.69 21.04
C PHE A 227 15.73 -1.69 22.12
#